data_AF-A0A1L6XBE6-F1
#
_entry.id   AF-A0A1L6XBE6-F1
#
_cell.length_a   1.000
_cell.length_b   1.000
_cell.length_c   1.000
_cell.angle_alpha   90.00
_cell.angle_beta   90.00
_cell.angle_gamma   90.00
#
_symmetry.space_group_name_H-M   'P 1'
#
loop_
_entity.id
_entity.type
_entity.pdbx_description
1 polymer ?
#
loop_
_entity_poly.entity_id
_entity_poly.type
_entity_poly.pdbx_seq_one_letter_code
_entity_poly.pdbx_strand_id
1 'polypeptide(L)'
;MNNSETMNVNNEDETTEELGAGFDVVVPKPELVEMPTSNIPTFDAHISSFASFYIKKFKTDNLEVMESFDAHNGMMELNKYILNNISLPRKDLAQKTIATHQAKFETLLADIAEQSDVNVNNLTSYPQWEEWYESIRKEGKTALS
;
A
#
# COMPACT_ATOMS: atom_id res chain seq x y z
N MET A 1 -33.20 -12.52 -39.97
CA MET A 1 -32.27 -11.71 -39.15
C MET A 1 -33.11 -10.91 -38.17
N ASN A 2 -32.78 -11.10 -36.90
CA ASN A 2 -33.17 -10.37 -35.69
C ASN A 2 -34.62 -10.46 -35.21
N ASN A 3 -34.79 -11.31 -34.19
CA ASN A 3 -35.92 -11.45 -33.30
C ASN A 3 -36.04 -10.25 -32.34
N SER A 4 -37.31 -9.96 -32.05
CA SER A 4 -37.93 -9.09 -31.04
C SER A 4 -37.48 -9.28 -29.59
N GLU A 5 -37.72 -8.28 -28.73
CA GLU A 5 -38.49 -8.35 -27.45
C GLU A 5 -38.48 -6.97 -26.73
N THR A 6 -39.60 -6.21 -26.69
CA THR A 6 -40.64 -6.09 -25.62
C THR A 6 -40.13 -5.46 -24.30
N MET A 7 -40.83 -4.63 -23.53
CA MET A 7 -42.08 -3.87 -23.61
C MET A 7 -42.04 -2.84 -22.47
N ASN A 8 -42.76 -1.74 -22.67
CA ASN A 8 -43.14 -0.71 -21.70
C ASN A 8 -44.27 -1.22 -20.79
N VAL A 9 -44.26 -0.91 -19.49
CA VAL A 9 -45.47 -0.94 -18.62
C VAL A 9 -45.41 0.21 -17.60
N ASN A 10 -46.33 1.16 -17.77
CA ASN A 10 -46.71 2.19 -16.81
C ASN A 10 -47.49 1.57 -15.63
N ASN A 11 -47.59 2.24 -14.48
CA ASN A 11 -48.89 2.61 -13.87
C ASN A 11 -48.70 3.46 -12.60
N GLU A 12 -49.49 4.53 -12.58
CA GLU A 12 -49.76 5.44 -11.47
C GLU A 12 -50.59 4.73 -10.40
N ASP A 13 -50.43 5.11 -9.13
CA ASP A 13 -51.48 4.92 -8.11
C ASP A 13 -51.38 6.04 -7.06
N GLU A 14 -52.35 6.96 -7.09
CA GLU A 14 -52.68 7.86 -5.99
C GLU A 14 -53.45 7.09 -4.93
N THR A 15 -53.03 7.15 -3.66
CA THR A 15 -53.94 6.89 -2.53
C THR A 15 -53.69 7.90 -1.42
N THR A 16 -54.74 8.65 -1.11
CA THR A 16 -54.84 9.57 0.04
C THR A 16 -55.41 8.77 1.20
N GLU A 17 -54.87 8.86 2.42
CA GLU A 17 -55.64 8.75 3.68
C GLU A 17 -54.81 9.21 4.89
N GLU A 18 -55.53 9.72 5.88
CA GLU A 18 -55.13 10.74 6.85
C GLU A 18 -54.96 10.14 8.27
N LEU A 19 -54.32 10.90 9.18
CA LEU A 19 -54.38 10.84 10.66
C LEU A 19 -53.36 9.98 11.46
N GLY A 20 -52.62 10.66 12.34
CA GLY A 20 -52.44 10.18 13.73
C GLY A 20 -51.00 10.15 14.28
N ALA A 21 -50.75 11.04 15.26
CA ALA A 21 -49.61 11.06 16.19
C ALA A 21 -48.24 11.45 15.62
N GLY A 22 -47.86 12.70 15.87
CA GLY A 22 -46.53 13.22 15.61
C GLY A 22 -45.44 12.43 16.36
N PHE A 23 -44.52 11.87 15.60
CA PHE A 23 -43.17 11.62 16.07
C PHE A 23 -42.30 12.73 15.50
N ASP A 24 -41.87 13.66 16.35
CA ASP A 24 -40.85 14.63 15.99
C ASP A 24 -39.51 13.88 15.90
N VAL A 25 -39.22 13.33 14.71
CA VAL A 25 -37.97 12.63 14.45
C VAL A 25 -36.88 13.68 14.30
N VAL A 26 -36.34 14.11 15.45
CA VAL A 26 -35.13 14.94 15.50
C VAL A 26 -33.97 14.09 14.98
N VAL A 27 -33.62 14.27 13.72
CA VAL A 27 -32.41 13.67 13.15
C VAL A 27 -31.23 14.36 13.85
N PRO A 28 -30.43 13.64 14.67
CA PRO A 28 -29.29 14.26 15.32
C PRO A 28 -28.32 14.74 14.24
N LYS A 29 -27.92 16.01 14.33
CA LYS A 29 -26.84 16.55 13.49
C LYS A 29 -25.63 15.63 13.69
N PRO A 30 -25.05 15.06 12.62
CA PRO A 30 -23.91 14.17 12.77
C PRO A 30 -22.78 14.93 13.45
N GLU A 31 -22.47 14.56 14.69
CA GLU A 31 -21.27 15.00 15.36
C GLU A 31 -20.09 14.36 14.64
N LEU A 32 -19.29 15.19 13.96
CA LEU A 32 -18.03 14.77 13.39
C LEU A 32 -17.06 14.50 14.55
N VAL A 33 -17.02 13.24 15.01
CA VAL A 33 -15.97 12.81 15.93
C VAL A 33 -14.69 12.72 15.13
N GLU A 34 -13.77 13.68 15.33
CA GLU A 34 -12.41 13.56 14.81
C GLU A 34 -11.79 12.30 15.41
N MET A 35 -11.49 11.31 14.56
CA MET A 35 -10.79 10.12 15.04
C MET A 35 -9.46 10.54 15.68
N PRO A 36 -9.06 9.94 16.81
CA PRO A 36 -7.78 10.24 17.42
C PRO A 36 -6.68 10.03 16.38
N THR A 37 -5.94 11.09 16.09
CA THR A 37 -4.79 11.04 15.20
C THR A 37 -3.77 10.14 15.86
N SER A 38 -3.64 8.90 15.37
CA SER A 38 -2.57 8.02 15.80
C SER A 38 -1.25 8.79 15.63
N ASN A 39 -0.48 8.93 16.71
CA ASN A 39 0.80 9.64 16.71
C ASN A 39 1.83 8.76 16.01
N ILE A 40 1.68 8.66 14.70
CA ILE A 40 2.51 7.81 13.87
C ILE A 40 3.80 8.59 13.57
N PRO A 41 4.97 8.02 13.90
CA PRO A 41 6.24 8.66 13.58
C PRO A 41 6.37 8.91 12.08
N THR A 42 6.81 10.11 11.74
CA THR A 42 7.20 10.50 10.37
C THR A 42 8.65 10.10 10.13
N PHE A 43 8.90 9.39 9.03
CA PHE A 43 10.24 8.98 8.61
C PHE A 43 10.67 9.75 7.36
N ASP A 44 11.96 9.76 7.07
CA ASP A 44 12.51 10.38 5.86
C ASP A 44 11.86 9.81 4.59
N ALA A 45 11.79 10.65 3.56
CA ALA A 45 11.08 10.31 2.33
C ALA A 45 11.67 9.07 1.62
N HIS A 46 12.99 8.94 1.60
CA HIS A 46 13.69 7.80 0.96
C HIS A 46 13.47 6.48 1.72
N ILE A 47 13.50 6.49 3.05
CA ILE A 47 13.18 5.29 3.87
C ILE A 47 11.70 4.92 3.71
N SER A 48 10.81 5.91 3.73
CA SER A 48 9.36 5.70 3.59
C SER A 48 8.98 5.13 2.21
N SER A 49 9.58 5.68 1.15
CA SER A 49 9.39 5.19 -0.22
C SER A 49 9.96 3.79 -0.39
N PHE A 50 11.14 3.52 0.17
CA PHE A 50 11.78 2.21 0.12
C PHE A 50 10.95 1.15 0.83
N ALA A 51 10.49 1.40 2.06
CA ALA A 51 9.64 0.45 2.78
C ALA A 51 8.33 0.16 2.06
N SER A 52 7.71 1.20 1.47
CA SER A 52 6.50 1.05 0.67
C SER A 52 6.73 0.19 -0.57
N PHE A 53 7.86 0.39 -1.24
CA PHE A 53 8.32 -0.41 -2.37
C PHE A 53 8.60 -1.87 -1.96
N TYR A 54 9.39 -2.07 -0.90
CA TYR A 54 9.79 -3.38 -0.39
C TYR A 54 8.55 -4.23 -0.04
N ILE A 55 7.61 -3.67 0.71
CA ILE A 55 6.38 -4.38 1.10
C ILE A 55 5.53 -4.73 -0.13
N LYS A 56 5.48 -3.84 -1.13
CA LYS A 56 4.75 -4.13 -2.37
C LYS A 56 5.39 -5.28 -3.13
N LYS A 57 6.72 -5.31 -3.25
CA LYS A 57 7.46 -6.41 -3.90
C LYS A 57 7.37 -7.72 -3.11
N PHE A 58 7.42 -7.66 -1.78
CA PHE A 58 7.18 -8.80 -0.89
C PHE A 58 5.82 -9.44 -1.16
N LYS A 59 4.75 -8.63 -1.24
CA LYS A 59 3.39 -9.11 -1.51
C LYS A 59 3.18 -9.71 -2.91
N THR A 60 4.13 -9.49 -3.83
CA THR A 60 4.09 -10.03 -5.19
C THR A 60 5.17 -11.09 -5.43
N ASP A 61 5.82 -11.59 -4.37
CA ASP A 61 6.92 -12.57 -4.42
C ASP A 61 8.03 -12.17 -5.42
N ASN A 62 8.33 -10.87 -5.48
CA ASN A 62 9.25 -10.31 -6.47
C ASN A 62 10.38 -9.52 -5.78
N LEU A 63 11.04 -10.15 -4.82
CA LEU A 63 12.20 -9.61 -4.09
C LEU A 63 13.53 -10.24 -4.52
N GLU A 64 13.53 -11.05 -5.58
CA GLU A 64 14.72 -11.76 -6.09
C GLU A 64 15.92 -10.82 -6.30
N VAL A 65 15.71 -9.63 -6.89
CA VAL A 65 16.82 -8.66 -7.06
C VAL A 65 17.24 -8.06 -5.72
N MET A 66 16.36 -7.95 -4.72
CA MET A 66 16.78 -7.48 -3.39
C MET A 66 17.65 -8.52 -2.67
N GLU A 67 17.40 -9.81 -2.89
CA GLU A 67 18.21 -10.88 -2.28
C GLU A 67 19.68 -10.81 -2.70
N SER A 68 19.98 -10.34 -3.92
CA SER A 68 21.37 -10.17 -4.35
C SER A 68 22.10 -9.03 -3.63
N PHE A 69 21.37 -8.11 -3.00
CA PHE A 69 21.95 -6.99 -2.26
C PHE A 69 22.00 -7.22 -0.75
N ASP A 70 21.28 -8.20 -0.19
CA ASP A 70 21.19 -8.41 1.26
C ASP A 70 22.44 -9.07 1.88
N ALA A 71 23.54 -8.33 1.94
CA ALA A 71 24.82 -8.82 2.46
C ALA A 71 24.78 -9.14 3.96
N HIS A 72 23.87 -8.51 4.70
CA HIS A 72 23.74 -8.63 6.15
C HIS A 72 22.54 -9.46 6.61
N ASN A 73 21.91 -10.21 5.70
CA ASN A 73 20.76 -11.08 5.97
C ASN A 73 19.60 -10.38 6.70
N GLY A 74 19.40 -9.09 6.45
CA GLY A 74 18.36 -8.27 7.05
C GLY A 74 16.95 -8.59 6.52
N MET A 75 16.85 -9.11 5.30
CA MET A 75 15.56 -9.38 4.66
C MET A 75 14.77 -10.48 5.38
N MET A 76 15.42 -11.48 5.97
CA MET A 76 14.72 -12.57 6.67
C MET A 76 13.85 -12.06 7.82
N GLU A 77 14.40 -11.19 8.67
CA GLU A 77 13.68 -10.61 9.81
C GLU A 77 12.58 -9.65 9.34
N LEU A 78 12.87 -8.82 8.33
CA LEU A 78 11.87 -7.92 7.71
C LEU A 78 10.70 -8.72 7.15
N ASN A 79 10.99 -9.78 6.38
CA ASN A 79 9.99 -10.64 5.77
C ASN A 79 9.13 -11.34 6.82
N LYS A 80 9.76 -11.88 7.88
CA LYS A 80 9.04 -12.50 9.00
C LYS A 80 8.11 -11.50 9.69
N TYR A 81 8.57 -10.28 9.94
CA TYR A 81 7.74 -9.24 10.55
C TYR A 81 6.56 -8.85 9.66
N ILE A 82 6.81 -8.61 8.37
CA ILE A 82 5.78 -8.24 7.39
C ILE A 82 4.72 -9.34 7.29
N LEU A 83 5.13 -10.60 7.23
CA LEU A 83 4.22 -11.74 7.17
C LEU A 83 3.34 -11.84 8.43
N ASN A 84 3.92 -11.67 9.61
CA ASN A 84 3.19 -11.71 10.88
C ASN A 84 2.18 -10.56 11.03
N ASN A 85 2.36 -9.47 10.28
CA ASN A 85 1.52 -8.27 10.35
C ASN A 85 0.79 -7.98 9.03
N ILE A 86 0.64 -8.98 8.16
CA ILE A 86 0.15 -8.80 6.79
C ILE A 86 -1.28 -8.26 6.68
N SER A 87 -2.08 -8.44 7.75
CA SER A 87 -3.45 -7.96 7.89
C SER A 87 -3.56 -6.44 8.02
N LEU A 88 -2.45 -5.77 8.38
CA LEU A 88 -2.45 -4.31 8.52
C LEU A 88 -2.59 -3.61 7.15
N PRO A 89 -3.25 -2.44 7.11
CA PRO A 89 -3.20 -1.56 5.94
C PRO A 89 -1.76 -1.27 5.54
N ARG A 90 -1.48 -1.16 4.23
CA ARG A 90 -0.09 -1.03 3.72
C ARG A 90 0.67 0.14 4.37
N LYS A 91 -0.01 1.28 4.55
CA LYS A 91 0.59 2.48 5.16
C LYS A 91 1.03 2.20 6.59
N ASP A 92 0.14 1.61 7.39
CA ASP A 92 0.41 1.28 8.79
C ASP A 92 1.47 0.18 8.93
N LEU A 93 1.44 -0.81 8.03
CA LEU A 93 2.45 -1.87 7.94
C LEU A 93 3.82 -1.28 7.64
N ALA A 94 3.94 -0.38 6.64
CA ALA A 94 5.20 0.27 6.31
C ALA A 94 5.75 1.06 7.50
N GLN A 95 4.92 1.87 8.15
CA GLN A 95 5.33 2.68 9.29
C GLN A 95 5.75 1.83 10.49
N LYS A 96 5.00 0.76 10.80
CA LYS A 96 5.34 -0.15 11.91
C LYS A 96 6.59 -0.98 11.62
N THR A 97 6.79 -1.44 10.38
CA THR A 97 8.01 -2.15 9.99
C THR A 97 9.21 -1.24 10.09
N ILE A 98 9.14 0.02 9.62
CA ILE A 98 10.22 0.99 9.79
C ILE A 98 10.46 1.23 11.29
N ALA A 99 9.43 1.55 12.07
CA ALA A 99 9.57 1.82 13.51
C ALA A 99 10.23 0.66 14.28
N THR A 100 9.97 -0.59 13.87
CA THR A 100 10.50 -1.78 14.54
C THR A 100 11.89 -2.16 14.03
N HIS A 101 12.15 -1.97 12.74
CA HIS A 101 13.32 -2.50 12.03
C HIS A 101 14.06 -1.42 11.22
N GLN A 102 14.09 -0.18 11.70
CA GLN A 102 14.73 0.95 11.01
C GLN A 102 16.17 0.63 10.60
N ALA A 103 16.98 0.14 11.54
CA ALA A 103 18.37 -0.23 11.28
C ALA A 103 18.51 -1.27 10.15
N LYS A 104 17.55 -2.18 9.98
CA LYS A 104 17.59 -3.18 8.90
C LYS A 104 17.27 -2.57 7.55
N PHE A 105 16.33 -1.62 7.48
CA PHE A 105 16.10 -0.85 6.27
C PHE A 105 17.33 0.00 5.92
N GLU A 106 17.95 0.64 6.90
CA GLU A 106 19.17 1.44 6.70
C GLU A 106 20.34 0.57 6.22
N THR A 107 20.55 -0.61 6.81
CA THR A 107 21.57 -1.57 6.34
C THR A 107 21.29 -2.01 4.91
N LEU A 108 20.05 -2.38 4.56
CA LEU A 108 19.73 -2.81 3.20
C LEU A 108 19.91 -1.66 2.18
N LEU A 109 19.58 -0.42 2.57
CA LEU A 109 19.84 0.77 1.76
C LEU A 109 21.34 1.04 1.57
N ALA A 110 22.14 0.84 2.63
CA ALA A 110 23.60 0.95 2.55
C ALA A 110 24.19 -0.12 1.63
N ASP A 111 23.73 -1.37 1.76
CA ASP A 111 24.17 -2.49 0.93
C ASP A 111 23.86 -2.23 -0.55
N ILE A 112 22.66 -1.70 -0.86
CA ILE A 112 22.29 -1.28 -2.21
C ILE A 112 23.22 -0.16 -2.73
N ALA A 113 23.50 0.84 -1.91
CA ALA A 113 24.36 1.97 -2.29
C ALA A 113 25.85 1.57 -2.46
N GLU A 114 26.32 0.54 -1.77
CA GLU A 114 27.69 0.02 -1.91
C GLU A 114 27.84 -0.86 -3.15
N GLN A 115 26.82 -1.65 -3.46
CA GLN A 115 26.85 -2.63 -4.54
C GLN A 115 26.28 -2.11 -5.87
N SER A 116 25.67 -0.92 -5.88
CA SER A 116 25.17 -0.27 -7.09
C SER A 116 25.56 1.20 -7.12
N ASP A 117 25.73 1.76 -8.33
CA ASP A 117 26.05 3.19 -8.52
C ASP A 117 24.86 4.13 -8.22
N VAL A 118 23.83 3.65 -7.50
CA VAL A 118 22.63 4.42 -7.20
C VAL A 118 22.79 5.23 -5.92
N ASN A 119 22.40 6.49 -5.96
CA ASN A 119 22.25 7.29 -4.75
C ASN A 119 20.86 7.05 -4.14
N VAL A 120 20.79 6.14 -3.17
CA VAL A 120 19.52 5.74 -2.50
C VAL A 120 18.77 6.90 -1.84
N ASN A 121 19.48 7.96 -1.42
CA ASN A 121 18.85 9.14 -0.82
C ASN A 121 18.03 9.95 -1.83
N ASN A 122 18.29 9.79 -3.14
CA ASN A 122 17.54 10.44 -4.21
C ASN A 122 16.28 9.66 -4.61
N LEU A 123 16.12 8.42 -4.16
CA LEU A 123 14.97 7.56 -4.45
C LEU A 123 13.85 7.83 -3.42
N THR A 124 13.21 8.99 -3.54
CA THR A 124 12.21 9.48 -2.57
C THR A 124 10.77 9.09 -2.90
N SER A 125 10.55 8.27 -3.93
CA SER A 125 9.21 7.85 -4.35
C SER A 125 9.17 6.39 -4.80
N TYR A 126 7.99 5.78 -4.73
CA TYR A 126 7.79 4.40 -5.19
C TYR A 126 8.16 4.18 -6.67
N PRO A 127 7.76 5.05 -7.63
CA PRO A 127 8.13 4.87 -9.03
C PRO A 127 9.64 4.86 -9.27
N GLN A 128 10.39 5.71 -8.58
CA GLN A 128 11.86 5.73 -8.70
C GLN A 128 12.49 4.42 -8.26
N TRP A 129 12.01 3.83 -7.16
CA TRP A 129 12.46 2.51 -6.72
C TRP A 129 12.05 1.40 -7.69
N GLU A 130 10.86 1.47 -8.27
CA GLU A 130 10.38 0.50 -9.25
C GLU A 130 11.18 0.57 -10.57
N GLU A 131 11.47 1.78 -11.07
CA GLU A 131 12.29 1.99 -12.25
C GLU A 131 13.71 1.44 -12.08
N TRP A 132 14.36 1.75 -10.96
CA TRP A 132 15.67 1.21 -10.64
C TRP A 132 15.63 -0.33 -10.51
N TYR A 133 14.67 -0.88 -9.78
CA TYR A 133 14.55 -2.33 -9.60
C TYR A 133 14.39 -3.05 -10.95
N GLU A 134 13.53 -2.53 -11.84
CA GLU A 134 13.33 -3.12 -13.16
C GLU A 134 14.52 -2.88 -14.10
N SER A 135 15.34 -1.84 -13.91
CA SER A 135 16.58 -1.66 -14.69
C SER A 135 17.60 -2.75 -14.33
N ILE A 136 17.85 -2.96 -13.03
CA ILE A 136 18.74 -4.03 -12.54
C ILE A 136 18.24 -5.40 -13.01
N ARG A 137 16.93 -5.64 -12.93
CA ARG A 137 16.33 -6.90 -13.41
C ARG A 137 16.54 -7.12 -14.91
N LYS A 138 16.49 -6.07 -15.73
CA LYS A 138 16.73 -6.17 -17.18
C LYS A 138 18.21 -6.40 -17.48
N GLU A 139 19.09 -5.72 -16.75
CA GLU A 139 20.54 -5.87 -16.86
C GLU A 139 20.99 -7.28 -16.42
N GLY A 140 20.38 -7.86 -15.38
CA GLY A 140 20.60 -9.25 -14.97
C GLY A 140 19.94 -10.30 -15.88
N LYS A 141 18.94 -9.93 -16.68
CA LYS A 141 18.25 -10.84 -17.64
C LYS A 141 18.97 -11.02 -18.96
N THR A 142 20.00 -10.23 -19.28
CA THR A 142 20.83 -10.48 -20.48
C THR A 142 21.84 -11.62 -20.27
N ALA A 143 21.97 -12.18 -19.06
CA ALA A 143 22.84 -13.33 -18.79
C ALA A 143 22.22 -14.70 -19.19
N LEU A 144 20.96 -14.73 -19.66
CA LEU A 144 20.27 -15.96 -20.11
C LEU A 144 19.58 -15.78 -21.48
N SER A 145 20.24 -15.10 -22.44
CA SER A 145 19.88 -15.16 -23.87
C SER A 145 20.97 -15.82 -24.70
#